data_AF-A0AAF0S593-F1
#
_entry.id   AF-A0AAF0S593-F1
#
_cell.length_a   1.000
_cell.length_b   1.000
_cell.length_c   1.000
_cell.angle_alpha   90.00
_cell.angle_beta   90.00
_cell.angle_gamma   90.00
#
_symmetry.space_group_name_H-M   'P 1'
#
loop_
_entity.id
_entity.type
_entity.pdbx_description
1 polymer ?
#
loop_
_entity_poly.entity_id
_entity_poly.type
_entity_poly.pdbx_seq_one_letter_code
_entity_poly.pdbx_strand_id
1 'polypeptide(L)'
;MQPTAATPAPDEEYGSTFKDLERQHRTYLPKEQYAVIRLDGRAFRTYTRGLNKPYDEQFMADMDAAARAVATALHGVRLTYVQSDEISVIITAWDPTRDPDEARRGQLMFGGAVQKLITIAASVCSVEFNRRRPDGGTALFDARAFSLDSPANVRDYLSWRQADARRNTLSMLARTKFSAKQLNALGTREQHELLLGIGVDPADLPVGFTQGRILIPGTEPGTTTFTHERTHETQTVTYERSVLNLSDAPDFRTAGADLIPEPPRTR
;
A
#
# COMPACT_ATOMS: atom_id res chain seq x y z
N MET A 1 -45.83 33.96 -22.96
CA MET A 1 -46.12 32.64 -22.36
C MET A 1 -44.79 32.06 -21.90
N GLN A 2 -44.58 31.92 -20.60
CA GLN A 2 -43.43 31.18 -20.08
C GLN A 2 -43.66 29.68 -20.33
N PRO A 3 -42.64 28.89 -20.71
CA PRO A 3 -42.82 27.47 -20.86
C PRO A 3 -43.04 26.86 -19.47
N THR A 4 -44.16 26.16 -19.29
CA THR A 4 -44.41 25.28 -18.15
C THR A 4 -43.37 24.18 -18.14
N ALA A 5 -42.53 24.15 -17.11
CA ALA A 5 -41.57 23.06 -16.90
C ALA A 5 -42.35 21.74 -16.78
N ALA A 6 -42.05 20.79 -17.66
CA ALA A 6 -42.65 19.46 -17.61
C ALA A 6 -42.31 18.81 -16.26
N THR A 7 -43.32 18.27 -15.57
CA THR A 7 -43.12 17.46 -14.37
C THR A 7 -42.25 16.26 -14.73
N PRO A 8 -41.10 16.03 -14.08
CA PRO A 8 -40.22 14.92 -14.41
C PRO A 8 -40.96 13.59 -14.24
N ALA A 9 -40.60 12.59 -15.05
CA ALA A 9 -41.23 11.28 -14.95
C ALA A 9 -40.96 10.67 -13.56
N PRO A 10 -41.86 9.86 -12.98
CA PRO A 10 -41.70 9.33 -11.63
C PRO A 10 -40.35 8.61 -11.41
N ASP A 11 -39.87 7.87 -12.41
CA ASP A 11 -38.58 7.19 -12.38
C ASP A 11 -37.37 8.15 -12.34
N GLU A 12 -37.50 9.34 -12.92
CA GLU A 12 -36.48 10.40 -12.86
C GLU A 12 -36.48 11.08 -11.48
N GLU A 13 -37.65 11.20 -10.85
CA GLU A 13 -37.81 11.73 -9.49
C GLU A 13 -37.24 10.76 -8.44
N TYR A 14 -37.55 9.45 -8.55
CA TYR A 14 -36.92 8.43 -7.71
C TYR A 14 -35.40 8.36 -7.94
N GLY A 15 -34.98 8.40 -9.21
CA GLY A 15 -33.56 8.36 -9.57
C GLY A 15 -32.77 9.54 -9.03
N SER A 16 -33.32 10.75 -9.03
CA SER A 16 -32.66 11.94 -8.47
C SER A 16 -32.55 11.85 -6.95
N THR A 17 -33.62 11.44 -6.27
CA THR A 17 -33.65 11.28 -4.80
C THR A 17 -32.57 10.30 -4.32
N PHE A 18 -32.49 9.10 -4.89
CA PHE A 18 -31.50 8.11 -4.45
C PHE A 18 -30.06 8.48 -4.84
N LYS A 19 -29.85 9.14 -5.99
CA LYS A 19 -28.52 9.67 -6.36
C LYS A 19 -28.03 10.71 -5.36
N ASP A 20 -28.93 11.56 -4.85
CA ASP A 20 -28.57 12.57 -3.86
C ASP A 20 -28.30 11.96 -2.49
N LEU A 21 -29.09 10.96 -2.07
CA LEU A 21 -28.83 10.20 -0.85
C LEU A 21 -27.47 9.47 -0.91
N GLU A 22 -27.11 8.86 -2.04
CA GLU A 22 -25.79 8.25 -2.22
C GLU A 22 -24.69 9.31 -2.15
N ARG A 23 -24.88 10.46 -2.82
CA ARG A 23 -23.91 11.56 -2.86
C ARG A 23 -23.59 12.12 -1.46
N GLN A 24 -24.58 12.22 -0.58
CA GLN A 24 -24.40 12.71 0.79
C GLN A 24 -23.44 11.85 1.62
N HIS A 25 -23.27 10.58 1.26
CA HIS A 25 -22.39 9.63 1.96
C HIS A 25 -21.03 9.43 1.25
N ARG A 26 -20.76 10.17 0.17
CA ARG A 26 -19.48 10.09 -0.54
C ARG A 26 -18.44 11.01 0.11
N THR A 27 -17.39 10.40 0.63
CA THR A 27 -16.19 11.09 1.08
C THR A 27 -15.13 11.10 -0.02
N TYR A 28 -14.43 12.22 -0.17
CA TYR A 28 -13.38 12.42 -1.16
C TYR A 28 -12.08 12.84 -0.49
N LEU A 29 -10.96 12.33 -0.99
CA LEU A 29 -9.62 12.81 -0.63
C LEU A 29 -9.26 14.02 -1.51
N PRO A 30 -8.64 15.07 -0.95
CA PRO A 30 -8.19 16.22 -1.72
C PRO A 30 -7.01 15.84 -2.62
N LYS A 31 -7.00 16.36 -3.86
CA LYS A 31 -5.99 16.01 -4.87
C LYS A 31 -4.64 16.68 -4.62
N GLU A 32 -4.62 17.74 -3.83
CA GLU A 32 -3.44 18.53 -3.50
C GLU A 32 -2.56 17.84 -2.43
N GLN A 33 -3.12 16.87 -1.71
CA GLN A 33 -2.47 16.17 -0.60
C GLN A 33 -1.99 14.77 -1.01
N TYR A 34 -1.23 14.12 -0.11
CA TYR A 34 -0.90 12.71 -0.24
C TYR A 34 -2.09 11.89 0.20
N ALA A 35 -2.62 11.05 -0.69
CA ALA A 35 -3.62 10.05 -0.33
C ALA A 35 -2.89 8.82 0.21
N VAL A 36 -3.30 8.35 1.39
CA VAL A 36 -2.81 7.10 1.98
C VAL A 36 -3.94 6.09 1.97
N ILE A 37 -3.71 4.91 1.41
CA ILE A 37 -4.59 3.75 1.55
C ILE A 37 -3.85 2.72 2.38
N ARG A 38 -4.43 2.35 3.52
CA ARG A 38 -3.89 1.29 4.38
C ARG A 38 -4.81 0.09 4.37
N LEU A 39 -4.25 -1.06 4.05
CA LEU A 39 -4.90 -2.36 4.06
C LEU A 39 -4.37 -3.19 5.23
N ASP A 40 -5.23 -3.99 5.84
CA ASP A 40 -4.90 -4.82 7.01
C ASP A 40 -5.61 -6.18 6.91
N GLY A 41 -4.92 -7.24 7.33
CA GLY A 41 -5.41 -8.60 7.27
C GLY A 41 -6.46 -8.89 8.35
N ARG A 42 -7.71 -9.13 7.96
CA ARG A 42 -8.77 -9.44 8.90
C ARG A 42 -8.54 -10.79 9.58
N ALA A 43 -8.35 -10.76 10.90
CA ALA A 43 -8.14 -11.93 11.76
C ALA A 43 -6.89 -12.76 11.39
N PHE A 44 -5.85 -12.11 10.88
CA PHE A 44 -4.62 -12.77 10.44
C PHE A 44 -3.81 -13.42 11.57
N ARG A 45 -4.03 -13.03 12.82
CA ARG A 45 -3.51 -13.78 13.98
C ARG A 45 -3.95 -15.25 13.96
N THR A 46 -5.18 -15.54 13.52
CA THR A 46 -5.67 -16.92 13.37
C THR A 46 -5.13 -17.56 12.10
N TYR A 47 -5.15 -16.81 10.99
CA TYR A 47 -4.67 -17.27 9.69
C TYR A 47 -3.20 -17.73 9.74
N THR A 48 -2.35 -16.98 10.45
CA THR A 48 -0.89 -17.19 10.50
C THR A 48 -0.42 -18.16 11.59
N ARG A 49 -1.33 -18.89 12.25
CA ARG A 49 -1.00 -19.76 13.40
C ARG A 49 -0.05 -20.90 13.05
N GLY A 50 -0.19 -21.48 11.86
CA GLY A 50 0.62 -22.61 11.39
C GLY A 50 1.88 -22.22 10.62
N LEU A 51 2.18 -20.92 10.48
CA LEU A 51 3.34 -20.45 9.73
C LEU A 51 4.62 -20.52 10.55
N ASN A 52 5.75 -20.52 9.84
CA ASN A 52 7.06 -20.47 10.46
C ASN A 52 7.21 -19.21 11.33
N LYS A 53 7.97 -19.36 12.42
CA LYS A 53 8.24 -18.30 13.40
C LYS A 53 9.75 -18.14 13.54
N PRO A 54 10.26 -16.91 13.77
CA PRO A 54 9.50 -15.68 13.96
C PRO A 54 8.93 -15.10 12.66
N TYR A 55 9.44 -15.48 11.49
CA TYR A 55 8.92 -15.08 10.19
C TYR A 55 8.74 -16.29 9.27
N ASP A 56 7.94 -16.08 8.23
CA ASP A 56 7.67 -17.05 7.18
C ASP A 56 7.90 -16.38 5.83
N GLU A 57 8.97 -16.79 5.14
CA GLU A 57 9.42 -16.17 3.89
C GLU A 57 8.35 -16.26 2.79
N GLN A 58 7.63 -17.37 2.72
CA GLN A 58 6.58 -17.54 1.72
C GLN A 58 5.40 -16.60 1.99
N PHE A 59 4.95 -16.48 3.24
CA PHE A 59 3.93 -15.51 3.61
C PHE A 59 4.37 -14.07 3.33
N MET A 60 5.62 -13.76 3.62
CA MET A 60 6.23 -12.48 3.27
C MET A 60 6.17 -12.23 1.76
N ALA A 61 6.55 -13.21 0.93
CA ALA A 61 6.49 -13.11 -0.53
C ALA A 61 5.05 -12.97 -1.06
N ASP A 62 4.08 -13.64 -0.44
CA ASP A 62 2.67 -13.52 -0.79
C ASP A 62 2.11 -12.13 -0.49
N MET A 63 2.51 -11.54 0.64
CA MET A 63 2.17 -10.16 0.99
C MET A 63 2.81 -9.14 0.05
N ASP A 64 4.06 -9.33 -0.36
CA ASP A 64 4.72 -8.45 -1.34
C ASP A 64 4.02 -8.50 -2.70
N ALA A 65 3.58 -9.68 -3.11
CA ALA A 65 2.86 -9.84 -4.35
C ALA A 65 1.45 -9.23 -4.31
N ALA A 66 0.74 -9.38 -3.19
CA ALA A 66 -0.53 -8.71 -2.97
C ALA A 66 -0.36 -7.18 -3.00
N ALA A 67 0.68 -6.66 -2.33
CA ALA A 67 1.02 -5.24 -2.35
C ALA A 67 1.36 -4.74 -3.77
N ARG A 68 2.12 -5.52 -4.54
CA ARG A 68 2.41 -5.24 -5.95
C ARG A 68 1.13 -5.17 -6.79
N ALA A 69 0.22 -6.13 -6.63
CA ALA A 69 -1.04 -6.13 -7.36
C ALA A 69 -1.90 -4.90 -7.01
N VAL A 70 -1.98 -4.54 -5.72
CA VAL A 70 -2.67 -3.31 -5.29
C VAL A 70 -2.02 -2.07 -5.90
N ALA A 71 -0.69 -1.96 -5.84
CA ALA A 71 0.04 -0.82 -6.39
C ALA A 71 -0.12 -0.70 -7.92
N THR A 72 -0.18 -1.82 -8.64
CA THR A 72 -0.46 -1.84 -10.08
C THR A 72 -1.91 -1.46 -10.41
N ALA A 73 -2.86 -1.83 -9.54
CA ALA A 73 -4.28 -1.52 -9.74
C ALA A 73 -4.65 -0.06 -9.42
N LEU A 74 -3.76 0.72 -8.79
CA LEU A 74 -3.98 2.10 -8.39
C LEU A 74 -3.14 3.06 -9.24
N HIS A 75 -3.67 4.24 -9.53
CA HIS A 75 -2.93 5.29 -10.26
C HIS A 75 -2.25 6.26 -9.28
N GLY A 76 -1.10 6.79 -9.69
CA GLY A 76 -0.38 7.82 -8.92
C GLY A 76 0.35 7.31 -7.69
N VAL A 77 0.55 5.99 -7.57
CA VAL A 77 1.33 5.38 -6.49
C VAL A 77 2.76 5.94 -6.52
N ARG A 78 3.30 6.28 -5.35
CA ARG A 78 4.67 6.77 -5.15
C ARG A 78 5.51 5.84 -4.30
N LEU A 79 4.89 5.24 -3.29
CA LEU A 79 5.53 4.30 -2.40
C LEU A 79 4.48 3.34 -1.86
N THR A 80 4.78 2.05 -1.85
CA THR A 80 4.00 1.07 -1.09
C THR A 80 4.88 0.47 -0.02
N TYR A 81 4.44 0.48 1.22
CA TYR A 81 5.12 -0.09 2.38
C TYR A 81 4.38 -1.34 2.85
N VAL A 82 5.10 -2.42 3.11
CA VAL A 82 4.54 -3.73 3.50
C VAL A 82 5.18 -4.17 4.81
N GLN A 83 4.35 -4.58 5.77
CA GLN A 83 4.79 -5.05 7.07
C GLN A 83 3.80 -6.06 7.66
N SER A 84 4.28 -7.25 8.03
CA SER A 84 3.40 -8.34 8.48
C SER A 84 2.27 -8.56 7.46
N ASP A 85 1.04 -8.25 7.86
CA ASP A 85 -0.24 -8.35 7.16
C ASP A 85 -0.82 -6.97 6.79
N GLU A 86 -0.08 -5.88 7.04
CA GLU A 86 -0.45 -4.51 6.70
C GLU A 86 0.27 -4.04 5.43
N ILE A 87 -0.46 -3.32 4.56
CA ILE A 87 0.07 -2.65 3.37
C ILE A 87 -0.36 -1.17 3.41
N SER A 88 0.58 -0.25 3.27
CA SER A 88 0.32 1.19 3.15
C SER A 88 0.75 1.70 1.77
N VAL A 89 -0.18 2.25 1.00
CA VAL A 89 0.07 2.81 -0.34
C VAL A 89 -0.02 4.33 -0.26
N ILE A 90 1.04 5.02 -0.66
CA ILE A 90 1.12 6.48 -0.77
C ILE A 90 0.88 6.87 -2.23
N ILE A 91 -0.09 7.76 -2.44
CA ILE A 91 -0.57 8.16 -3.76
C ILE A 91 -0.58 9.68 -3.84
N THR A 92 -0.21 10.23 -5.00
CA THR A 92 -0.37 11.65 -5.31
C THR A 92 -1.19 11.80 -6.59
N ALA A 93 -2.04 12.82 -6.65
CA ALA A 93 -2.73 13.16 -7.89
C ALA A 93 -1.77 13.75 -8.92
N TRP A 94 -0.74 14.45 -8.45
CA TRP A 94 0.26 15.12 -9.26
C TRP A 94 1.48 14.23 -9.53
N ASP A 95 2.21 14.56 -10.59
CA ASP A 95 3.37 13.81 -11.06
C ASP A 95 4.68 14.59 -10.95
N PRO A 96 5.55 14.31 -9.96
CA PRO A 96 6.79 15.05 -9.74
C PRO A 96 7.80 14.91 -10.87
N THR A 97 7.64 13.91 -11.73
CA THR A 97 8.54 13.67 -12.88
C THR A 97 8.15 14.49 -14.11
N ARG A 98 7.02 15.21 -14.07
CA ARG A 98 6.52 16.06 -15.15
C ARG A 98 6.77 17.53 -14.86
N ASP A 99 6.61 18.36 -15.88
CA ASP A 99 6.61 19.81 -15.71
C ASP A 99 5.56 20.24 -14.66
N PRO A 100 5.88 21.20 -13.76
CA PRO A 100 5.01 21.58 -12.65
C PRO A 100 3.58 21.96 -13.03
N ASP A 101 3.38 22.62 -14.17
CA ASP A 101 2.04 23.03 -14.61
C ASP A 101 1.22 21.85 -15.13
N GLU A 102 1.88 20.83 -15.68
CA GLU A 102 1.24 19.57 -16.06
C GLU A 102 0.98 18.65 -14.88
N ALA A 103 1.96 18.55 -13.98
CA ALA A 103 1.89 17.75 -12.77
C ALA A 103 0.62 18.08 -11.97
N ARG A 104 0.29 19.37 -11.82
CA ARG A 104 -0.89 19.83 -11.06
C ARG A 104 -2.25 19.49 -11.68
N ARG A 105 -2.30 19.22 -12.99
CA ARG A 105 -3.56 18.88 -13.67
C ARG A 105 -3.99 17.45 -13.41
N GLY A 106 -3.14 16.65 -12.77
CA GLY A 106 -3.45 15.28 -12.40
C GLY A 106 -4.63 15.17 -11.42
N GLN A 107 -5.19 13.97 -11.34
CA GLN A 107 -6.34 13.65 -10.51
C GLN A 107 -6.10 12.31 -9.80
N LEU A 108 -6.64 12.16 -8.59
CA LEU A 108 -6.71 10.87 -7.94
C LEU A 108 -7.61 9.93 -8.75
N MET A 109 -7.30 8.63 -8.72
CA MET A 109 -8.19 7.61 -9.26
C MET A 109 -9.60 7.77 -8.65
N PHE A 110 -10.63 7.61 -9.49
CA PHE A 110 -12.03 7.83 -9.13
C PHE A 110 -12.34 9.23 -8.56
N GLY A 111 -11.52 10.23 -8.88
CA GLY A 111 -11.65 11.59 -8.34
C GLY A 111 -11.40 11.66 -6.83
N GLY A 112 -10.71 10.67 -6.24
CA GLY A 112 -10.46 10.62 -4.80
C GLY A 112 -11.60 10.03 -3.98
N ALA A 113 -12.63 9.43 -4.61
CA ALA A 113 -13.76 8.82 -3.91
C ALA A 113 -13.29 7.67 -2.99
N VAL A 114 -13.33 7.91 -1.68
CA VAL A 114 -12.75 7.02 -0.66
C VAL A 114 -13.32 5.61 -0.75
N GLN A 115 -14.65 5.48 -0.85
CA GLN A 115 -15.32 4.17 -0.90
C GLN A 115 -14.82 3.31 -2.08
N LYS A 116 -14.64 3.91 -3.26
CA LYS A 116 -14.14 3.18 -4.44
C LYS A 116 -12.67 2.80 -4.28
N LEU A 117 -11.85 3.71 -3.78
CA LEU A 117 -10.43 3.46 -3.55
C LEU A 117 -10.21 2.28 -2.59
N ILE A 118 -10.85 2.31 -1.41
CA ILE A 118 -10.65 1.28 -0.38
C ILE A 118 -11.25 -0.07 -0.78
N THR A 119 -12.42 -0.08 -1.43
CA THR A 119 -13.08 -1.34 -1.84
C THR A 119 -12.31 -2.06 -2.94
N ILE A 120 -11.85 -1.33 -3.97
CA ILE A 120 -11.03 -1.92 -5.04
C ILE A 120 -9.68 -2.38 -4.49
N ALA A 121 -9.00 -1.58 -3.67
CA ALA A 121 -7.72 -1.97 -3.09
C ALA A 121 -7.85 -3.25 -2.23
N ALA A 122 -8.81 -3.31 -1.30
CA ALA A 122 -9.06 -4.49 -0.48
C ALA A 122 -9.45 -5.73 -1.30
N SER A 123 -10.25 -5.54 -2.35
CA SER A 123 -10.65 -6.62 -3.26
C SER A 123 -9.44 -7.18 -4.01
N VAL A 124 -8.61 -6.34 -4.61
CA VAL A 124 -7.39 -6.76 -5.34
C VAL A 124 -6.43 -7.48 -4.41
N CYS A 125 -6.21 -6.94 -3.21
CA CYS A 125 -5.35 -7.55 -2.19
C CYS A 125 -5.84 -8.96 -1.82
N SER A 126 -7.13 -9.08 -1.51
CA SER A 126 -7.74 -10.37 -1.14
C SER A 126 -7.63 -11.38 -2.28
N VAL A 127 -7.96 -10.98 -3.52
CA VAL A 127 -7.90 -11.88 -4.68
C VAL A 127 -6.48 -12.38 -4.92
N GLU A 128 -5.49 -11.48 -5.00
CA GLU A 128 -4.11 -11.90 -5.31
C GLU A 128 -3.51 -12.73 -4.17
N PHE A 129 -3.76 -12.37 -2.92
CA PHE A 129 -3.26 -13.12 -1.78
C PHE A 129 -3.84 -14.55 -1.73
N ASN A 130 -5.17 -14.70 -1.88
CA ASN A 130 -5.80 -16.02 -1.88
C ASN A 130 -5.38 -16.87 -3.10
N ARG A 131 -5.21 -16.26 -4.28
CA ARG A 131 -4.75 -16.96 -5.49
C ARG A 131 -3.42 -17.68 -5.29
N ARG A 132 -2.56 -17.15 -4.40
CA ARG A 132 -1.26 -17.73 -4.06
C ARG A 132 -1.34 -18.82 -2.99
N ARG A 133 -2.45 -18.90 -2.28
CA ARG A 133 -2.65 -19.81 -1.14
C ARG A 133 -3.96 -20.59 -1.31
N PRO A 134 -4.11 -21.40 -2.38
CA PRO A 134 -5.35 -22.11 -2.68
C PRO A 134 -5.82 -23.02 -1.53
N ASP A 135 -4.88 -23.56 -0.75
CA ASP A 135 -5.16 -24.43 0.40
C ASP A 135 -5.10 -23.69 1.75
N GLY A 136 -4.87 -22.37 1.74
CA GLY A 136 -4.62 -21.55 2.94
C GLY A 136 -5.87 -21.13 3.73
N GLY A 137 -7.05 -21.51 3.26
CA GLY A 137 -8.31 -20.92 3.70
C GLY A 137 -8.50 -19.49 3.14
N THR A 138 -9.66 -18.89 3.40
CA THR A 138 -9.98 -17.55 2.87
C THR A 138 -9.39 -16.44 3.73
N ALA A 139 -8.48 -15.67 3.15
CA ALA A 139 -7.97 -14.44 3.73
C ALA A 139 -8.80 -13.23 3.24
N LEU A 140 -9.07 -12.28 4.13
CA LEU A 140 -9.80 -11.05 3.81
C LEU A 140 -8.99 -9.85 4.29
N PHE A 141 -9.10 -8.73 3.59
CA PHE A 141 -8.48 -7.48 3.97
C PHE A 141 -9.53 -6.38 4.17
N ASP A 142 -9.39 -5.57 5.22
CA ASP A 142 -10.04 -4.26 5.27
C ASP A 142 -9.12 -3.19 4.70
N ALA A 143 -9.70 -2.06 4.32
CA ALA A 143 -8.92 -0.91 3.90
C ALA A 143 -9.53 0.38 4.43
N ARG A 144 -8.67 1.35 4.72
CA ARG A 144 -9.03 2.71 5.11
C ARG A 144 -8.18 3.70 4.32
N ALA A 145 -8.73 4.88 4.07
CA ALA A 145 -8.00 5.94 3.39
C ALA A 145 -8.12 7.27 4.13
N PHE A 146 -7.05 8.05 4.07
CA PHE A 146 -6.94 9.37 4.67
C PHE A 146 -5.89 10.18 3.90
N SER A 147 -5.77 11.46 4.20
CA SER A 147 -4.80 12.34 3.54
C SER A 147 -3.76 12.89 4.52
N LEU A 148 -2.59 13.23 3.98
CA LEU A 148 -1.48 13.85 4.69
C LEU A 148 -1.02 15.09 3.92
N ASP A 149 -0.66 16.15 4.64
CA ASP A 149 -0.50 17.49 4.05
C ASP A 149 0.92 17.79 3.56
N SER A 150 1.91 16.99 3.97
CA SER A 150 3.32 17.24 3.67
C SER A 150 4.14 15.96 3.57
N PRO A 151 5.28 15.97 2.84
CA PRO A 151 6.25 14.87 2.87
C PRO A 151 6.70 14.51 4.28
N ALA A 152 6.85 15.50 5.16
CA ALA A 152 7.19 15.28 6.56
C ALA A 152 6.13 14.43 7.28
N ASN A 153 4.83 14.72 7.07
CA ASN A 153 3.77 13.90 7.68
C ASN A 153 3.72 12.48 7.09
N VAL A 154 4.02 12.31 5.79
CA VAL A 154 4.14 10.98 5.17
C VAL A 154 5.28 10.20 5.85
N ARG A 155 6.43 10.84 6.05
CA ARG A 155 7.57 10.23 6.74
C ARG A 155 7.26 9.88 8.20
N ASP A 156 6.59 10.77 8.92
CA ASP A 156 6.17 10.52 10.31
C ASP A 156 5.18 9.36 10.38
N TYR A 157 4.24 9.29 9.44
CA TYR A 157 3.31 8.18 9.30
C TYR A 157 4.04 6.85 9.05
N LEU A 158 4.96 6.79 8.09
CA LEU A 158 5.74 5.59 7.79
C LEU A 158 6.66 5.20 8.97
N SER A 159 7.24 6.17 9.66
CA SER A 159 8.03 5.95 10.88
C SER A 159 7.18 5.37 12.01
N TRP A 160 5.93 5.83 12.16
CA TRP A 160 4.98 5.28 13.11
C TRP A 160 4.61 3.83 12.78
N ARG A 161 4.40 3.51 11.50
CA ARG A 161 4.18 2.12 11.03
C ARG A 161 5.40 1.24 11.31
N GLN A 162 6.61 1.72 11.03
CA GLN A 162 7.86 1.00 11.34
C GLN A 162 8.07 0.78 12.84
N ALA A 163 7.69 1.74 13.69
CA ALA A 163 7.77 1.55 15.13
C ALA A 163 6.85 0.40 15.60
N ASP A 164 5.66 0.28 15.01
CA ASP A 164 4.76 -0.85 15.27
C ASP A 164 5.36 -2.17 14.78
N ALA A 165 5.93 -2.18 13.57
CA ALA A 165 6.64 -3.31 12.99
C ALA A 165 7.68 -3.89 13.94
N ARG A 166 8.58 -3.04 14.44
CA ARG A 166 9.68 -3.43 15.32
C ARG A 166 9.16 -4.01 16.64
N ARG A 167 8.10 -3.43 17.21
CA ARG A 167 7.46 -3.98 18.42
C ARG A 167 6.87 -5.36 18.15
N ASN A 168 6.15 -5.52 17.04
CA ASN A 168 5.52 -6.78 16.66
C ASN A 168 6.56 -7.87 16.40
N THR A 169 7.62 -7.55 15.65
CA THR A 169 8.75 -8.45 15.38
C THR A 169 9.46 -8.88 16.66
N LEU A 170 9.76 -7.94 17.57
CA LEU A 170 10.36 -8.26 18.85
C LEU A 170 9.47 -9.20 19.67
N SER A 171 8.18 -8.90 19.80
CA SER A 171 7.26 -9.75 20.54
C SER A 171 7.03 -11.10 19.87
N MET A 172 7.10 -11.20 18.54
CA MET A 172 7.07 -12.47 17.81
C MET A 172 8.31 -13.31 18.11
N LEU A 173 9.50 -12.70 18.05
CA LEU A 173 10.76 -13.36 18.39
C LEU A 173 10.77 -13.83 19.85
N ALA A 174 10.37 -12.97 20.80
CA ALA A 174 10.30 -13.32 22.22
C ALA A 174 9.38 -14.53 22.46
N ARG A 175 8.22 -14.62 21.80
CA ARG A 175 7.31 -15.76 21.90
C ARG A 175 7.87 -17.07 21.37
N THR A 176 8.93 -17.05 20.56
CA THR A 176 9.64 -18.27 20.12
C THR A 176 10.63 -18.80 21.17
N LYS A 177 11.05 -17.95 22.10
CA LYS A 177 12.11 -18.26 23.09
C LYS A 177 11.57 -18.40 24.51
N PHE A 178 10.44 -17.76 24.81
CA PHE A 178 9.88 -17.66 26.14
C PHE A 178 8.40 -18.08 26.17
N SER A 179 7.99 -18.67 27.29
CA SER A 179 6.59 -19.01 27.55
C SER A 179 5.73 -17.76 27.76
N ALA A 180 4.42 -17.88 27.56
CA ALA A 180 3.46 -16.80 27.84
C ALA A 180 3.54 -16.29 29.28
N LYS A 181 3.87 -17.17 30.25
CA LYS A 181 4.04 -16.79 31.66
C LYS A 181 5.26 -15.88 31.86
N GLN A 182 6.37 -16.16 31.17
CA GLN A 182 7.59 -15.36 31.25
C GLN A 182 7.42 -13.98 30.59
N LEU A 183 6.60 -13.89 29.54
CA LEU A 183 6.35 -12.63 28.82
C LEU A 183 5.20 -11.81 29.41
N ASN A 184 4.50 -12.33 30.43
CA ASN A 184 3.34 -11.66 30.99
C ASN A 184 3.72 -10.31 31.61
N ALA A 185 2.95 -9.27 31.28
CA ALA A 185 3.15 -7.89 31.73
C ALA A 185 4.50 -7.25 31.35
N LEU A 186 5.30 -7.86 30.47
CA LEU A 186 6.55 -7.26 30.01
C LEU A 186 6.33 -6.32 28.82
N GLY A 187 6.85 -5.10 28.94
CA GLY A 187 6.94 -4.13 27.86
C GLY A 187 8.02 -4.49 26.83
N THR A 188 8.02 -3.76 25.71
CA THR A 188 8.96 -3.98 24.60
C THR A 188 10.42 -3.95 25.06
N ARG A 189 10.81 -3.02 25.94
CA ARG A 189 12.19 -2.92 26.42
C ARG A 189 12.61 -4.15 27.23
N GLU A 190 11.75 -4.63 28.13
CA GLU A 190 12.04 -5.79 28.97
C GLU A 190 12.14 -7.08 28.14
N GLN A 191 11.26 -7.23 27.14
CA GLN A 191 11.36 -8.35 26.19
C GLN A 191 12.68 -8.32 25.41
N HIS A 192 13.16 -7.13 25.04
CA HIS A 192 14.44 -6.97 24.36
C HIS A 192 15.62 -7.38 25.25
N GLU A 193 15.65 -6.90 26.50
CA GLU A 193 16.68 -7.28 27.47
C GLU A 193 16.71 -8.78 27.75
N LEU A 194 15.54 -9.42 27.84
CA LEU A 194 15.46 -10.88 28.01
C LEU A 194 16.06 -11.64 26.82
N LEU A 195 15.77 -11.21 25.59
CA LEU A 195 16.35 -11.81 24.38
C LEU A 195 17.87 -11.66 24.36
N LEU A 196 18.38 -10.46 24.65
CA LEU A 196 19.82 -10.21 24.74
C LEU A 196 20.47 -11.06 25.85
N GLY A 197 19.79 -11.25 26.98
CA GLY A 197 20.28 -12.07 28.09
C GLY A 197 20.50 -13.55 27.74
N ILE A 198 19.86 -14.06 26.68
CA ILE A 198 20.08 -15.42 26.15
C ILE A 198 20.92 -15.42 24.85
N GLY A 199 21.54 -14.29 24.51
CA GLY A 199 22.38 -14.14 23.33
C GLY A 199 21.61 -14.06 22.01
N VAL A 200 20.34 -13.64 22.02
CA VAL A 200 19.53 -13.44 20.81
C VAL A 200 19.35 -11.95 20.57
N ASP A 201 20.02 -11.40 19.57
CA ASP A 201 19.87 -9.99 19.18
C ASP A 201 18.82 -9.84 18.06
N PRO A 202 17.73 -9.07 18.26
CA PRO A 202 16.79 -8.76 17.18
C PRO A 202 17.43 -8.05 15.98
N ALA A 203 18.60 -7.42 16.14
CA ALA A 203 19.35 -6.80 15.06
C ALA A 203 19.92 -7.82 14.06
N ASP A 204 20.05 -9.08 14.45
CA ASP A 204 20.49 -10.17 13.56
C ASP A 204 19.37 -10.65 12.61
N LEU A 205 18.13 -10.19 12.80
CA LEU A 205 17.01 -10.50 11.92
C LEU A 205 17.11 -9.71 10.60
N PRO A 206 16.60 -10.27 9.48
CA PRO A 206 16.54 -9.56 8.22
C PRO A 206 15.87 -8.19 8.33
N VAL A 207 16.42 -7.18 7.67
CA VAL A 207 15.89 -5.80 7.72
C VAL A 207 14.46 -5.76 7.19
N GLY A 208 14.16 -6.46 6.10
CA GLY A 208 12.79 -6.58 5.58
C GLY A 208 11.77 -7.12 6.58
N PHE A 209 12.21 -7.88 7.59
CA PHE A 209 11.35 -8.39 8.65
C PHE A 209 11.24 -7.44 9.86
N THR A 210 12.30 -6.69 10.18
CA THR A 210 12.30 -5.75 11.32
C THR A 210 11.77 -4.36 10.96
N GLN A 211 12.00 -3.92 9.73
CA GLN A 211 11.66 -2.59 9.24
C GLN A 211 10.56 -2.62 8.15
N GLY A 212 10.19 -3.80 7.66
CA GLY A 212 9.25 -3.95 6.54
C GLY A 212 9.95 -3.77 5.20
N ARG A 213 9.16 -3.80 4.12
CA ARG A 213 9.63 -3.72 2.73
C ARG A 213 8.91 -2.61 1.99
N ILE A 214 9.51 -2.11 0.91
CA ILE A 214 8.92 -1.10 0.05
C ILE A 214 8.86 -1.54 -1.41
N LEU A 215 7.83 -1.08 -2.11
CA LEU A 215 7.74 -1.09 -3.56
C LEU A 215 7.76 0.36 -4.06
N ILE A 216 8.75 0.69 -4.88
CA ILE A 216 8.92 2.01 -5.48
C ILE A 216 8.71 1.92 -7.00
N PRO A 217 7.84 2.74 -7.61
CA PRO A 217 7.74 2.84 -9.06
C PRO A 217 9.06 3.29 -9.67
N GLY A 218 9.49 2.60 -10.72
CA GLY A 218 10.66 2.96 -11.51
C GLY A 218 10.46 2.59 -12.97
N THR A 219 11.50 2.79 -13.77
CA THR A 219 11.56 2.29 -15.15
C THR A 219 12.80 1.45 -15.35
N GLU A 220 12.68 0.46 -16.24
CA GLU A 220 13.80 -0.33 -16.71
C GLU A 220 13.79 -0.37 -18.24
N PRO A 221 14.97 -0.42 -18.89
CA PRO A 221 15.03 -0.63 -20.33
C PRO A 221 14.57 -2.05 -20.68
N GLY A 222 13.72 -2.14 -21.71
CA GLY A 222 13.27 -3.38 -22.33
C GLY A 222 13.52 -3.36 -23.83
N THR A 223 13.61 -4.53 -24.44
CA THR A 223 13.73 -4.68 -25.89
C THR A 223 12.64 -5.62 -26.40
N THR A 224 12.01 -5.25 -27.51
CA THR A 224 11.11 -6.13 -28.25
C THR A 224 11.59 -6.25 -29.68
N THR A 225 11.59 -7.48 -30.19
CA THR A 225 11.98 -7.78 -31.56
C THR A 225 10.72 -8.20 -32.29
N PHE A 226 10.38 -7.49 -33.36
CA PHE A 226 9.29 -7.86 -34.24
C PHE A 226 9.80 -7.94 -35.69
N THR A 227 9.23 -8.89 -36.43
CA THR A 227 9.53 -9.06 -37.86
C THR A 227 8.37 -8.45 -38.63
N HIS A 228 8.67 -7.45 -39.46
CA HIS A 228 7.67 -6.74 -40.23
C HIS A 228 7.09 -7.66 -41.33
N GLU A 229 5.79 -7.96 -41.27
CA GLU A 229 5.14 -8.99 -42.11
C GLU A 229 5.33 -8.78 -43.62
N ARG A 230 5.44 -7.53 -44.07
CA ARG A 230 5.56 -7.19 -45.50
C ARG A 230 7.00 -7.13 -46.02
N THR A 231 7.97 -6.83 -45.17
CA THR A 231 9.38 -6.64 -45.60
C THR A 231 10.27 -7.79 -45.13
N HIS A 232 9.77 -8.64 -44.24
CA HIS A 232 10.52 -9.68 -43.52
C HIS A 232 11.75 -9.15 -42.78
N GLU A 233 11.84 -7.83 -42.59
CA GLU A 233 12.90 -7.21 -41.81
C GLU A 233 12.58 -7.32 -40.33
N THR A 234 13.58 -7.77 -39.57
CA THR A 234 13.51 -7.82 -38.12
C THR A 234 13.99 -6.49 -37.55
N GLN A 235 13.13 -5.86 -36.75
CA GLN A 235 13.44 -4.63 -36.03
C GLN A 235 13.44 -4.88 -34.54
N THR A 236 14.45 -4.33 -33.85
CA THR A 236 14.52 -4.33 -32.39
C THR A 236 14.24 -2.91 -31.91
N VAL A 237 13.21 -2.76 -31.08
CA VAL A 237 12.85 -1.48 -30.46
C VAL A 237 13.15 -1.56 -28.97
N THR A 238 13.90 -0.57 -28.49
CA THR A 238 14.13 -0.36 -27.05
C THR A 238 13.04 0.54 -26.50
N TYR A 239 12.50 0.21 -25.34
CA TYR A 239 11.47 0.98 -24.65
C TYR A 239 11.73 0.98 -23.14
N GLU A 240 11.21 1.98 -22.43
CA GLU A 240 11.21 2.02 -20.96
C GLU A 240 9.94 1.33 -20.45
N ARG A 241 10.10 0.24 -19.69
CA ARG A 241 8.97 -0.43 -19.03
C ARG A 241 8.82 0.11 -17.61
N SER A 242 7.60 0.39 -17.19
CA SER A 242 7.32 0.69 -15.78
C SER A 242 7.47 -0.58 -14.93
N VAL A 243 8.17 -0.47 -13.81
CA VAL A 243 8.37 -1.54 -12.84
C VAL A 243 8.07 -1.06 -11.43
N LEU A 244 7.81 -2.01 -10.52
CA LEU A 244 7.75 -1.76 -9.08
C LEU A 244 8.95 -2.45 -8.43
N ASN A 245 9.92 -1.68 -7.98
CA ASN A 245 11.16 -2.17 -7.38
C ASN A 245 10.92 -2.53 -5.92
N LEU A 246 11.07 -3.82 -5.58
CA LEU A 246 10.94 -4.32 -4.21
C LEU A 246 12.30 -4.22 -3.51
N SER A 247 12.33 -3.65 -2.32
CA SER A 247 13.52 -3.65 -1.45
C SER A 247 13.12 -3.64 0.02
N ASP A 248 14.09 -3.85 0.90
CA ASP A 248 13.91 -3.56 2.32
C ASP A 248 13.63 -2.08 2.53
N ALA A 249 12.78 -1.76 3.51
CA ALA A 249 12.48 -0.38 3.85
C ALA A 249 13.66 0.27 4.60
N PRO A 250 14.05 1.50 4.26
CA PRO A 250 15.01 2.25 5.06
C PRO A 250 14.39 2.65 6.40
N ASP A 251 15.20 3.05 7.38
CA ASP A 251 14.68 3.65 8.62
C ASP A 251 14.11 5.04 8.31
N PHE A 252 12.79 5.19 8.26
CA PHE A 252 12.15 6.45 7.86
C PHE A 252 12.40 7.61 8.84
N ARG A 253 12.98 7.35 10.02
CA ARG A 253 13.36 8.40 10.98
C ARG A 253 14.67 9.07 10.59
N THR A 254 15.54 8.38 9.85
CA THR A 254 16.89 8.84 9.53
C THR A 254 17.21 8.83 8.03
N ALA A 255 16.42 8.14 7.21
CA ALA A 255 16.60 7.99 5.77
C ALA A 255 15.24 8.00 5.03
N GLY A 256 15.27 7.89 3.69
CA GLY A 256 14.07 7.75 2.86
C GLY A 256 13.29 9.03 2.60
N ALA A 257 13.85 10.20 2.94
CA ALA A 257 13.24 11.50 2.61
C ALA A 257 13.14 11.73 1.10
N ASP A 258 14.10 11.20 0.35
CA ASP A 258 14.18 11.19 -1.12
C ASP A 258 13.13 10.29 -1.79
N LEU A 259 12.58 9.33 -1.05
CA LEU A 259 11.53 8.43 -1.56
C LEU A 259 10.14 9.07 -1.55
N ILE A 260 9.96 10.20 -0.86
CA ILE A 260 8.69 10.90 -0.76
C ILE A 260 8.81 12.18 -1.59
N PRO A 261 8.15 12.28 -2.74
CA PRO A 261 8.30 13.44 -3.60
C PRO A 261 7.72 14.69 -2.95
N GLU A 262 8.24 15.87 -3.31
CA GLU A 262 7.69 17.17 -2.91
C GLU A 262 6.54 17.59 -3.83
N PRO A 263 5.52 18.31 -3.33
CA PRO A 263 4.44 18.83 -4.17
C PRO A 263 4.99 19.90 -5.15
N PRO A 264 4.39 20.08 -6.33
CA PRO A 264 4.88 21.02 -7.32
C PRO A 264 4.85 22.47 -6.80
N ARG A 265 6.01 23.12 -6.66
CA ARG A 265 6.15 24.50 -6.11
C ARG A 265 5.29 25.52 -6.83
N THR A 266 4.37 26.19 -6.13
CA THR A 266 3.63 27.35 -6.67
C THR A 266 4.61 28.44 -7.11
N ARG A 267 4.47 28.91 -8.36
CA ARG A 267 5.11 30.16 -8.78
C ARG A 267 4.46 31.33 -8.06
#